data_AF-A0A3M1D0B8-F1
#
_entry.id   AF-A0A3M1D0B8-F1
#
_cell.length_a   1.000
_cell.length_b   1.000
_cell.length_c   1.000
_cell.angle_alpha   90.00
_cell.angle_beta   90.00
_cell.angle_gamma   90.00
#
_symmetry.space_group_name_H-M   'P 1'
#
loop_
_entity.id
_entity.type
_entity.pdbx_description
1 polymer ?
#
loop_
_entity_poly.entity_id
_entity_poly.type
_entity_poly.pdbx_seq_one_letter_code
_entity_poly.pdbx_strand_id
1 'polypeptide(L)'
;PLPTPPLNTGDGWHTDFHKAFHHGHVIERPDETITIEVLSTGDLVLTHPSGLHVGDPIAAHTATALTLTLPPGRYPAQLSEVVIRARDGSAEATAIAASRIKLAEGRAVSWRFAGSFSTDDGIGAWMTDEAHEVLAQGGRDGARARIGLAASRDGLTNGLASSRYDGSGPQDVAWCLTGFGGGDYDVYVGLDADDRPVELVADFQVLLDPVEATGTIEDPYTEPPGIVSLPVLEDIGVTVRRAHDDETASLSGKPLWFEIDARQNRRDPRLGFPEVRGFAPDGQPVPLDVTNEGFRIQVALPAPGEPIPTRIEVAVRVGFEPM
;
A
#
# COMPACT_ATOMS: atom_id res chain seq x y z
N PRO A 1 -3.28 -11.41 -22.03
CA PRO A 1 -3.29 -12.17 -20.76
C PRO A 1 -2.95 -11.19 -19.64
N LEU A 2 -3.59 -11.30 -18.48
CA LEU A 2 -3.27 -10.44 -17.34
C LEU A 2 -1.87 -10.76 -16.81
N PRO A 3 -1.14 -9.77 -16.24
CA PRO A 3 0.17 -10.01 -15.64
C PRO A 3 0.05 -11.01 -14.50
N THR A 4 1.10 -11.83 -14.30
CA THR A 4 1.21 -12.63 -13.07
C THR A 4 1.40 -11.67 -11.90
N PRO A 5 0.64 -11.80 -10.80
CA PRO A 5 0.87 -10.98 -9.63
C PRO A 5 2.32 -11.13 -9.15
N PRO A 6 3.01 -10.05 -8.72
CA PRO A 6 4.23 -10.15 -7.93
C PRO A 6 4.15 -11.23 -6.83
N LEU A 7 5.31 -11.79 -6.44
CA LEU A 7 5.38 -12.64 -5.23
C LEU A 7 4.69 -11.91 -4.06
N ASN A 8 3.80 -12.60 -3.35
CA ASN A 8 2.98 -12.06 -2.25
C ASN A 8 1.88 -11.05 -2.63
N THR A 9 1.46 -11.02 -3.91
CA THR A 9 0.31 -10.22 -4.38
C THR A 9 -0.73 -11.09 -5.11
N GLY A 10 -0.74 -12.41 -4.87
CA GLY A 10 -1.76 -13.33 -5.41
C GLY A 10 -3.19 -12.92 -5.04
N ASP A 11 -4.18 -13.79 -5.24
CA ASP A 11 -5.61 -13.52 -4.97
C ASP A 11 -5.97 -13.10 -3.50
N GLY A 12 -5.03 -12.68 -2.64
CA GLY A 12 -5.20 -12.67 -1.18
C GLY A 12 -4.56 -11.57 -0.33
N TRP A 13 -4.03 -10.46 -0.88
CA TRP A 13 -3.61 -9.30 -0.06
C TRP A 13 -4.06 -7.97 -0.65
N HIS A 14 -5.33 -7.92 -1.04
CA HIS A 14 -6.00 -6.69 -1.41
C HIS A 14 -7.13 -6.39 -0.43
N THR A 15 -7.50 -5.13 -0.35
CA THR A 15 -8.67 -4.66 0.39
C THR A 15 -9.91 -5.45 -0.05
N ASP A 16 -10.80 -5.81 0.88
CA ASP A 16 -12.13 -6.31 0.52
C ASP A 16 -12.92 -5.20 -0.20
N PHE A 17 -12.85 -5.20 -1.54
CA PHE A 17 -13.42 -4.12 -2.35
C PHE A 17 -14.94 -4.04 -2.26
N HIS A 18 -15.63 -5.11 -1.83
CA HIS A 18 -17.06 -5.02 -1.54
C HIS A 18 -17.34 -4.15 -0.32
N LYS A 19 -16.50 -4.27 0.71
CA LYS A 19 -16.58 -3.40 1.89
C LYS A 19 -16.09 -1.99 1.58
N ALA A 20 -14.97 -1.85 0.86
CA ALA A 20 -14.41 -0.56 0.45
C ALA A 20 -15.42 0.33 -0.30
N PHE A 21 -16.30 -0.28 -1.08
CA PHE A 21 -17.32 0.46 -1.82
C PHE A 21 -18.74 0.28 -1.26
N HIS A 22 -18.85 0.10 0.06
CA HIS A 22 -20.11 0.09 0.80
C HIS A 22 -20.19 1.32 1.72
N HIS A 23 -20.92 2.34 1.31
CA HIS A 23 -21.10 3.58 2.08
C HIS A 23 -21.72 3.31 3.46
N GLY A 24 -21.14 3.90 4.50
CA GLY A 24 -21.50 3.71 5.90
C GLY A 24 -20.99 2.40 6.51
N HIS A 25 -20.21 1.60 5.78
CA HIS A 25 -19.60 0.40 6.37
C HIS A 25 -18.59 0.80 7.44
N VAL A 26 -18.61 0.10 8.57
CA VAL A 26 -17.73 0.33 9.71
C VAL A 26 -16.85 -0.88 9.92
N ILE A 27 -15.54 -0.65 10.00
CA ILE A 27 -14.53 -1.64 10.36
C ILE A 27 -14.03 -1.31 11.76
N GLU A 28 -14.12 -2.29 12.66
CA GLU A 28 -13.65 -2.18 14.04
C GLU A 28 -12.30 -2.88 14.16
N ARG A 29 -11.27 -2.13 14.56
CA ARG A 29 -9.93 -2.65 14.91
C ARG A 29 -9.69 -2.46 16.41
N PRO A 30 -8.64 -3.09 16.99
CA PRO A 30 -8.36 -2.96 18.42
C PRO A 30 -8.26 -1.51 18.90
N ASP A 31 -7.58 -0.68 18.11
CA ASP A 31 -7.17 0.69 18.47
C ASP A 31 -7.90 1.78 17.69
N GLU A 32 -8.68 1.42 16.67
CA GLU A 32 -9.35 2.38 15.79
C GLU A 32 -10.68 1.85 15.25
N THR A 33 -11.53 2.79 14.83
CA THR A 33 -12.75 2.53 14.06
C THR A 33 -12.63 3.27 12.72
N ILE A 34 -12.89 2.55 11.62
CA ILE A 34 -12.84 3.10 10.26
C ILE A 34 -14.25 3.13 9.69
N THR A 35 -14.72 4.30 9.27
CA THR A 35 -16.00 4.46 8.55
C THR A 35 -15.75 4.74 7.08
N ILE A 36 -16.45 4.04 6.20
CA ILE A 36 -16.29 4.14 4.75
C ILE A 36 -17.35 5.05 4.15
N GLU A 37 -16.92 6.02 3.35
CA GLU A 37 -17.74 6.95 2.60
C GLU A 37 -17.47 6.76 1.10
N VAL A 38 -18.50 6.43 0.31
CA VAL A 38 -18.34 6.24 -1.14
C VAL A 38 -18.70 7.54 -1.85
N LEU A 39 -17.69 8.19 -2.40
CA LEU A 39 -17.84 9.43 -3.13
C LEU A 39 -18.00 9.14 -4.63
N SER A 40 -19.05 9.69 -5.24
CA SER A 40 -19.19 9.72 -6.70
C SER A 40 -18.52 10.96 -7.25
N THR A 41 -17.66 10.78 -8.24
CA THR A 41 -16.72 11.82 -8.69
C THR A 41 -16.90 12.17 -10.17
N GLY A 42 -18.03 11.75 -10.73
CA GLY A 42 -18.36 11.91 -12.14
C GLY A 42 -18.00 10.69 -12.96
N ASP A 43 -17.87 10.89 -14.27
CA ASP A 43 -17.64 9.80 -15.21
C ASP A 43 -16.31 10.01 -15.94
N LEU A 44 -15.59 8.92 -16.18
CA LEU A 44 -14.59 8.86 -17.23
C LEU A 44 -15.31 8.66 -18.56
N VAL A 45 -15.11 9.54 -19.53
CA VAL A 45 -15.88 9.59 -20.78
C VAL A 45 -14.99 9.31 -21.98
N LEU A 46 -15.30 8.23 -22.70
CA LEU A 46 -14.59 7.81 -23.92
C LEU A 46 -15.47 8.09 -25.15
N THR A 47 -14.92 8.75 -26.17
CA THR A 47 -15.64 9.08 -27.42
C THR A 47 -15.37 8.10 -28.55
N HIS A 48 -14.25 7.39 -28.50
CA HIS A 48 -13.88 6.28 -29.38
C HIS A 48 -13.39 5.12 -28.49
N PRO A 49 -13.23 3.90 -29.02
CA PRO A 49 -12.54 2.85 -28.29
C PRO A 49 -11.16 3.36 -27.83
N SER A 50 -10.81 3.16 -26.56
CA SER A 50 -9.56 3.65 -25.97
C SER A 50 -9.07 2.66 -24.92
N GLY A 51 -7.76 2.57 -24.74
CA GLY A 51 -7.14 1.92 -23.59
C GLY A 51 -7.36 2.70 -22.31
N LEU A 52 -6.81 2.17 -21.21
CA LEU A 52 -6.75 2.88 -19.94
C LEU A 52 -5.35 2.80 -19.37
N HIS A 53 -4.91 3.94 -18.85
CA HIS A 53 -3.68 4.09 -18.08
C HIS A 53 -4.01 4.42 -16.63
N VAL A 54 -3.18 3.93 -15.72
CA VAL A 54 -3.26 4.23 -14.29
C VAL A 54 -1.89 4.63 -13.76
N GLY A 55 -1.80 5.74 -13.05
CA GLY A 55 -0.49 6.24 -12.60
C GLY A 55 -0.54 7.63 -12.00
N ASP A 56 0.64 8.13 -11.65
CA ASP A 56 0.82 9.53 -11.26
C ASP A 56 0.64 10.44 -12.49
N PRO A 57 -0.38 11.33 -12.51
CA PRO A 57 -0.63 12.20 -13.66
C PRO A 57 0.46 13.28 -13.85
N ILE A 58 1.27 13.60 -12.83
CA ILE A 58 2.44 14.49 -12.94
C ILE A 58 3.60 13.77 -13.63
N ALA A 59 3.71 12.46 -13.41
CA ALA A 59 4.71 11.59 -14.01
C ALA A 59 4.09 10.65 -15.07
N ALA A 60 3.10 11.10 -15.85
CA ALA A 60 2.29 10.22 -16.71
C ALA A 60 3.07 9.28 -17.65
N HIS A 61 4.29 9.63 -18.07
CA HIS A 61 5.20 8.75 -18.81
C HIS A 61 5.58 7.44 -18.08
N THR A 62 5.35 7.33 -16.77
CA THR A 62 5.52 6.11 -15.97
C THR A 62 4.20 5.43 -15.64
N ALA A 63 3.07 5.90 -16.19
CA ALA A 63 1.77 5.29 -15.95
C ALA A 63 1.70 3.90 -16.56
N THR A 64 1.00 3.01 -15.87
CA THR A 64 0.81 1.62 -16.28
C THR A 64 -0.35 1.53 -17.25
N ALA A 65 -0.08 1.05 -18.47
CA ALA A 65 -1.11 0.71 -19.44
C ALA A 65 -1.81 -0.59 -19.05
N LEU A 66 -3.13 -0.55 -18.92
CA LEU A 66 -3.95 -1.72 -18.63
C LEU A 66 -4.22 -2.52 -19.90
N THR A 67 -4.31 -3.84 -19.79
CA THR A 67 -4.53 -4.74 -20.94
C THR A 67 -6.00 -4.82 -21.39
N LEU A 68 -6.73 -3.72 -21.24
CA LEU A 68 -8.16 -3.59 -21.54
C LEU A 68 -8.36 -2.47 -22.55
N THR A 69 -9.24 -2.71 -23.52
CA THR A 69 -9.75 -1.66 -24.41
C THR A 69 -11.24 -1.51 -24.14
N LEU A 70 -11.65 -0.29 -23.81
CA LEU A 70 -13.04 0.02 -23.50
C LEU A 70 -13.72 0.61 -24.73
N PRO A 71 -15.00 0.27 -24.98
CA PRO A 71 -15.78 0.96 -26.02
C PRO A 71 -16.08 2.42 -25.62
N PRO A 72 -16.55 3.25 -26.57
CA PRO A 72 -17.07 4.58 -26.24
C PRO A 72 -18.17 4.48 -25.17
N GLY A 73 -18.15 5.37 -24.20
CA GLY A 73 -19.07 5.28 -23.06
C GLY A 73 -18.78 6.28 -21.97
N ARG A 74 -19.60 6.21 -20.92
CA ARG A 74 -19.43 6.95 -19.67
C ARG A 74 -19.27 5.93 -18.56
N TYR A 75 -18.16 5.98 -17.86
CA TYR A 75 -17.77 5.02 -16.85
C TYR A 75 -17.72 5.72 -15.50
N PRO A 76 -18.70 5.46 -14.61
CA PRO A 76 -18.74 6.09 -13.29
C PRO A 76 -17.45 5.84 -12.53
N ALA A 77 -16.86 6.93 -12.04
CA ALA A 77 -15.70 6.91 -11.18
C ALA A 77 -16.13 7.16 -9.74
N GLN A 78 -15.56 6.40 -8.81
CA GLN A 78 -15.90 6.50 -7.40
C GLN A 78 -14.66 6.35 -6.53
N LEU A 79 -14.67 6.98 -5.37
CA LEU A 79 -13.66 6.84 -4.35
C LEU A 79 -14.24 6.19 -3.09
N SER A 80 -13.43 5.37 -2.45
CA SER A 80 -13.63 4.92 -1.08
C SER A 80 -12.88 5.88 -0.16
N GLU A 81 -13.53 6.96 0.26
CA GLU A 81 -13.01 7.79 1.34
C GLU A 81 -13.22 7.07 2.67
N VAL A 82 -12.27 7.18 3.59
CA VAL A 82 -12.38 6.59 4.91
C VAL A 82 -12.11 7.63 5.98
N VAL A 83 -12.90 7.57 7.04
CA VAL A 83 -12.66 8.34 8.27
C VAL A 83 -12.17 7.37 9.34
N ILE A 84 -10.93 7.56 9.77
CA ILE A 84 -10.24 6.73 10.76
C ILE A 84 -10.28 7.48 12.08
N ARG A 85 -10.80 6.85 13.13
CA ARG A 85 -10.86 7.43 14.47
C ARG A 85 -10.16 6.51 15.45
N ALA A 86 -9.21 7.06 16.20
CA ALA A 86 -8.64 6.35 17.34
C ALA A 86 -9.74 6.04 18.36
N ARG A 87 -9.72 4.84 18.94
CA ARG A 87 -10.77 4.37 19.85
C ARG A 87 -10.85 5.19 21.15
N ASP A 88 -9.74 5.79 21.57
CA ASP A 88 -9.69 6.71 22.70
C ASP A 88 -10.16 8.14 22.35
N GLY A 89 -10.49 8.39 21.09
CA GLY A 89 -10.92 9.69 20.58
C GLY A 89 -9.80 10.72 20.45
N SER A 90 -8.54 10.32 20.58
CA SER A 90 -7.39 11.24 20.55
C SER A 90 -7.07 11.77 19.14
N ALA A 91 -7.42 11.01 18.10
CA ALA A 91 -7.09 11.31 16.71
C ALA A 91 -8.23 10.97 15.75
N GLU A 92 -8.38 11.80 14.72
CA GLU A 92 -9.23 11.57 13.55
C GLU A 92 -8.45 11.92 12.29
N ALA A 93 -8.46 11.02 11.32
CA ALA A 93 -7.82 11.19 10.02
C ALA A 93 -8.77 10.82 8.89
N THR A 94 -8.54 11.39 7.71
CA THR A 94 -9.24 11.03 6.46
C THR A 94 -8.23 10.56 5.42
N ALA A 95 -8.60 9.55 4.64
CA ALA A 95 -7.77 9.02 3.57
C ALA A 95 -8.65 8.47 2.45
N ILE A 96 -8.10 8.34 1.25
CA ILE A 96 -8.73 7.56 0.18
C ILE A 96 -8.17 6.15 0.25
N ALA A 97 -9.02 5.17 0.51
CA ALA A 97 -8.62 3.76 0.59
C ALA A 97 -8.50 3.08 -0.77
N ALA A 98 -9.35 3.46 -1.71
CA ALA A 98 -9.34 2.92 -3.06
C ALA A 98 -10.05 3.87 -4.02
N SER A 99 -9.73 3.76 -5.31
CA SER A 99 -10.51 4.36 -6.38
C SER A 99 -11.02 3.29 -7.33
N ARG A 100 -12.22 3.48 -7.92
CA ARG A 100 -12.77 2.54 -8.90
C ARG A 100 -13.36 3.21 -10.13
N ILE A 101 -13.32 2.46 -11.23
CA ILE A 101 -14.05 2.75 -12.47
C ILE A 101 -15.04 1.60 -12.71
N LYS A 102 -16.34 1.91 -12.76
CA LYS A 102 -17.38 0.93 -13.10
C LYS A 102 -17.40 0.73 -14.62
N LEU A 103 -17.14 -0.50 -15.07
CA LEU A 103 -17.12 -0.88 -16.48
C LEU A 103 -18.48 -1.34 -17.00
N ALA A 104 -19.24 -2.02 -16.15
CA ALA A 104 -20.57 -2.52 -16.46
C ALA A 104 -21.42 -2.64 -15.19
N GLU A 105 -22.72 -2.84 -15.39
CA GLU A 105 -23.63 -3.22 -14.31
C GLU A 105 -23.30 -4.62 -13.78
N GLY A 106 -23.51 -4.81 -12.48
CA GLY A 106 -23.23 -6.08 -11.81
C GLY A 106 -22.18 -5.96 -10.70
N ARG A 107 -21.87 -7.12 -10.12
CA ARG A 107 -20.99 -7.27 -8.97
C ARG A 107 -19.81 -8.15 -9.35
N ALA A 108 -18.58 -7.69 -9.05
CA ALA A 108 -17.42 -8.54 -9.15
C ALA A 108 -17.54 -9.72 -8.15
N VAL A 109 -17.28 -10.94 -8.58
CA VAL A 109 -17.24 -12.13 -7.72
C VAL A 109 -15.85 -12.76 -7.67
N SER A 110 -14.96 -12.32 -8.54
CA SER A 110 -13.53 -12.62 -8.50
C SER A 110 -12.72 -11.39 -8.91
N TRP A 111 -11.47 -11.35 -8.49
CA TRP A 111 -10.54 -10.25 -8.76
C TRP A 111 -9.29 -10.81 -9.41
N ARG A 112 -8.75 -10.09 -10.39
CA ARG A 112 -7.47 -10.44 -11.01
C ARG A 112 -6.55 -9.23 -11.03
N PHE A 113 -5.27 -9.44 -10.73
CA PHE A 113 -4.26 -8.40 -10.84
C PHE A 113 -4.16 -7.88 -12.28
N ALA A 114 -4.17 -6.56 -12.43
CA ALA A 114 -4.15 -5.86 -13.72
C ALA A 114 -2.88 -5.04 -13.92
N GLY A 115 -2.15 -4.71 -12.86
CA GLY A 115 -0.90 -3.96 -12.87
C GLY A 115 -0.67 -3.24 -11.55
N SER A 116 0.40 -2.47 -11.47
CA SER A 116 0.69 -1.58 -10.34
C SER A 116 1.25 -0.26 -10.85
N PHE A 117 1.20 0.78 -10.02
CA PHE A 117 1.80 2.08 -10.34
C PHE A 117 2.37 2.75 -9.10
N SER A 118 3.32 3.65 -9.30
CA SER A 118 3.94 4.42 -8.23
C SER A 118 3.48 5.87 -8.25
N THR A 119 3.39 6.51 -7.10
CA THR A 119 3.20 7.95 -6.95
C THR A 119 4.25 8.54 -6.03
N ASP A 120 4.71 9.76 -6.31
CA ASP A 120 5.68 10.46 -5.47
C ASP A 120 4.95 11.45 -4.55
N ASP A 121 4.12 12.32 -5.15
CA ASP A 121 3.35 13.35 -4.45
C ASP A 121 2.00 12.83 -3.90
N GLY A 122 1.77 11.51 -3.94
CA GLY A 122 0.53 10.90 -3.48
C GLY A 122 -0.69 11.23 -4.34
N ILE A 123 -0.51 11.35 -5.65
CA ILE A 123 -1.60 11.60 -6.61
C ILE A 123 -1.67 10.43 -7.60
N GLY A 124 -2.84 9.82 -7.73
CA GLY A 124 -3.09 8.72 -8.64
C GLY A 124 -4.24 9.06 -9.58
N ALA A 125 -4.16 8.62 -10.84
CA ALA A 125 -5.14 8.91 -11.86
C ALA A 125 -5.44 7.73 -12.78
N TRP A 126 -6.69 7.66 -13.22
CA TRP A 126 -7.15 6.92 -14.39
C TRP A 126 -7.14 7.87 -15.59
N MET A 127 -6.57 7.44 -16.70
CA MET A 127 -6.39 8.24 -17.90
C MET A 127 -6.78 7.42 -19.12
N THR A 128 -7.46 8.04 -20.09
CA THR A 128 -7.55 7.50 -21.45
C THR A 128 -6.19 7.55 -22.14
N ASP A 129 -6.03 6.85 -23.27
CA ASP A 129 -4.80 6.89 -24.07
C ASP A 129 -4.45 8.34 -24.48
N GLU A 130 -5.44 9.10 -24.95
CA GLU A 130 -5.29 10.49 -25.39
C GLU A 130 -4.82 11.38 -24.25
N ALA A 131 -5.46 11.26 -23.09
CA ALA A 131 -5.10 12.05 -21.92
C ALA A 131 -3.69 11.73 -21.42
N HIS A 132 -3.34 10.44 -21.39
CA HIS A 132 -2.00 9.97 -21.04
C HIS A 132 -0.95 10.54 -22.01
N GLU A 133 -1.17 10.46 -23.33
CA GLU A 133 -0.22 11.00 -24.33
C GLU A 133 0.01 12.50 -24.11
N VAL A 134 -1.07 13.25 -23.90
CA VAL A 134 -1.04 14.69 -23.72
C VAL A 134 -0.34 15.09 -22.41
N LEU A 135 -0.56 14.35 -21.32
CA LEU A 135 0.14 14.54 -20.04
C LEU A 135 1.62 14.17 -20.14
N ALA A 136 1.94 13.04 -20.78
CA ALA A 136 3.30 12.54 -20.95
C ALA A 136 4.18 13.49 -21.79
N GLN A 137 3.59 14.15 -22.80
CA GLN A 137 4.29 15.14 -23.63
C GLN A 137 4.43 16.51 -22.95
N GLY A 138 3.57 16.83 -21.98
CA GLY A 138 3.45 18.16 -21.39
C GLY A 138 4.58 18.60 -20.44
N GLY A 139 5.49 17.68 -20.07
CA GLY A 139 6.51 17.90 -19.05
C GLY A 139 5.93 18.07 -17.63
N ARG A 140 6.74 17.79 -16.60
CA ARG A 140 6.28 17.82 -15.19
C ARG A 140 5.66 19.15 -14.77
N ASP A 141 6.28 20.29 -15.14
CA ASP A 141 5.80 21.62 -14.76
C ASP A 141 4.46 21.95 -15.43
N GLY A 142 4.28 21.54 -16.69
CA GLY A 142 3.03 21.69 -17.40
C GLY A 142 1.91 20.84 -16.78
N ALA A 143 2.21 19.58 -16.41
CA ALA A 143 1.25 18.70 -15.74
C ALA A 143 0.87 19.24 -14.35
N ARG A 144 1.85 19.61 -13.52
CA ARG A 144 1.61 20.21 -12.18
C ARG A 144 0.77 21.48 -12.23
N ALA A 145 1.10 22.41 -13.14
CA ALA A 145 0.32 23.64 -13.28
C ALA A 145 -1.14 23.34 -13.67
N ARG A 146 -1.37 22.33 -14.52
CA ARG A 146 -2.71 21.95 -15.00
C ARG A 146 -3.52 21.19 -13.94
N ILE A 147 -2.91 20.25 -13.24
CA ILE A 147 -3.52 19.52 -12.12
C ILE A 147 -3.80 20.49 -10.96
N GLY A 148 -2.85 21.37 -10.62
CA GLY A 148 -3.05 22.39 -9.58
C GLY A 148 -4.15 23.40 -9.95
N LEU A 149 -4.28 23.76 -11.23
CA LEU A 149 -5.40 24.60 -11.70
C LEU A 149 -6.74 23.87 -11.61
N ALA A 150 -6.79 22.57 -11.90
CA ALA A 150 -7.99 21.76 -11.71
C ALA A 150 -8.37 21.64 -10.22
N ALA A 151 -7.40 21.35 -9.36
CA ALA A 151 -7.59 21.24 -7.91
C ALA A 151 -8.05 22.56 -7.27
N SER A 152 -7.51 23.70 -7.71
CA SER A 152 -7.86 25.03 -7.17
C SER A 152 -9.24 25.54 -7.58
N ARG A 153 -9.86 24.97 -8.63
CA ARG A 153 -11.20 25.36 -9.08
C ARG A 153 -12.32 24.71 -8.30
N ASP A 154 -12.03 23.63 -7.58
CA ASP A 154 -13.03 22.85 -6.83
C ASP A 154 -12.42 22.46 -5.47
N GLY A 155 -12.36 23.46 -4.57
CA GLY A 155 -11.57 23.46 -3.34
C GLY A 155 -11.95 22.45 -2.25
N LEU A 156 -12.75 21.43 -2.58
CA LEU A 156 -13.15 20.35 -1.68
C LEU A 156 -13.09 18.95 -2.32
N THR A 157 -12.74 18.79 -3.59
CA THR A 157 -12.67 17.45 -4.17
C THR A 157 -11.28 16.83 -4.02
N ASN A 158 -11.09 16.17 -2.86
CA ASN A 158 -10.41 14.87 -2.79
C ASN A 158 -11.06 13.84 -3.73
N GLY A 159 -12.25 14.17 -4.25
CA GLY A 159 -12.94 13.52 -5.36
C GLY A 159 -12.17 13.57 -6.66
N LEU A 160 -12.25 12.46 -7.38
CA LEU A 160 -11.67 12.26 -8.67
C LEU A 160 -12.13 13.33 -9.67
N ALA A 161 -11.32 14.35 -9.92
CA ALA A 161 -11.75 15.45 -10.76
C ALA A 161 -11.72 14.95 -12.21
N SER A 162 -12.90 14.61 -12.70
CA SER A 162 -13.16 14.32 -14.10
C SER A 162 -13.01 15.64 -14.88
N SER A 163 -11.77 15.95 -15.26
CA SER A 163 -11.43 17.22 -15.90
C SER A 163 -11.09 16.99 -17.37
N ARG A 164 -11.53 17.91 -18.24
CA ARG A 164 -11.15 17.98 -19.65
C ARG A 164 -9.81 18.69 -19.71
N TYR A 165 -8.72 18.01 -20.06
CA TYR A 165 -7.38 18.55 -19.86
C TYR A 165 -7.04 19.81 -20.70
N ASP A 166 -7.66 19.99 -21.88
CA ASP A 166 -7.49 21.19 -22.72
C ASP A 166 -8.64 22.22 -22.56
N GLY A 167 -9.64 21.93 -21.72
CA GLY A 167 -10.86 22.73 -21.54
C GLY A 167 -11.92 22.57 -22.64
N SER A 168 -11.73 21.64 -23.59
CA SER A 168 -12.64 21.29 -24.68
C SER A 168 -12.81 19.75 -24.75
N GLY A 169 -13.91 19.21 -25.27
CA GLY A 169 -14.07 17.72 -25.36
C GLY A 169 -14.14 16.92 -24.02
N PRO A 170 -14.70 15.69 -23.95
CA PRO A 170 -15.13 14.98 -22.72
C PRO A 170 -14.11 14.75 -21.58
N GLN A 171 -14.60 14.36 -20.39
CA GLN A 171 -13.78 14.14 -19.17
C GLN A 171 -12.92 12.87 -19.34
N ASP A 172 -11.63 13.04 -19.60
CA ASP A 172 -10.70 12.00 -20.07
C ASP A 172 -9.62 11.61 -19.05
N VAL A 173 -9.59 12.31 -17.90
CA VAL A 173 -8.73 12.05 -16.73
C VAL A 173 -9.57 12.05 -15.47
N ALA A 174 -9.20 11.17 -14.55
CA ALA A 174 -9.87 10.92 -13.30
C ALA A 174 -8.80 10.72 -12.20
N TRP A 175 -8.49 11.75 -11.40
CA TRP A 175 -7.38 11.74 -10.42
C TRP A 175 -7.77 12.03 -8.97
N CYS A 176 -7.16 11.37 -7.99
CA CYS A 176 -7.39 11.56 -6.56
C CYS A 176 -6.07 11.54 -5.76
N LEU A 177 -6.12 11.94 -4.48
CA LEU A 177 -5.03 11.65 -3.55
C LEU A 177 -5.01 10.16 -3.22
N THR A 178 -3.82 9.56 -3.15
CA THR A 178 -3.63 8.14 -2.84
C THR A 178 -3.37 7.94 -1.36
N GLY A 179 -4.24 7.19 -0.67
CA GLY A 179 -4.00 6.72 0.69
C GLY A 179 -3.48 7.81 1.64
N PHE A 180 -2.27 7.58 2.14
CA PHE A 180 -1.53 8.47 3.04
C PHE A 180 -0.37 9.23 2.34
N GLY A 181 -0.27 9.21 1.01
CA GLY A 181 0.79 9.90 0.28
C GLY A 181 1.34 9.09 -0.89
N GLY A 182 2.65 9.22 -1.16
CA GLY A 182 3.36 8.47 -2.19
C GLY A 182 3.52 6.99 -1.85
N GLY A 183 3.65 6.14 -2.87
CA GLY A 183 3.81 4.71 -2.71
C GLY A 183 3.60 3.92 -4.00
N ASP A 184 3.71 2.59 -3.90
CA ASP A 184 3.34 1.66 -4.97
C ASP A 184 1.96 1.06 -4.68
N TYR A 185 1.07 1.14 -5.67
CA TYR A 185 -0.32 0.73 -5.54
C TYR A 185 -0.69 -0.29 -6.60
N ASP A 186 -1.46 -1.29 -6.18
CA ASP A 186 -1.92 -2.36 -7.03
C ASP A 186 -3.27 -2.03 -7.68
N VAL A 187 -3.47 -2.57 -8.87
CA VAL A 187 -4.67 -2.38 -9.67
C VAL A 187 -5.26 -3.74 -10.02
N TYR A 188 -6.56 -3.87 -9.82
CA TYR A 188 -7.31 -5.11 -9.99
C TYR A 188 -8.47 -4.91 -10.95
N VAL A 189 -8.78 -5.95 -11.72
CA VAL A 189 -10.01 -6.07 -12.50
C VAL A 189 -10.97 -6.99 -11.77
N GLY A 190 -12.16 -6.48 -11.48
CA GLY A 190 -13.27 -7.24 -10.93
C GLY A 190 -14.07 -7.91 -12.05
N LEU A 191 -14.27 -9.22 -11.93
CA LEU A 191 -14.98 -10.03 -12.92
C LEU A 191 -16.30 -10.55 -12.35
N ASP A 192 -17.35 -10.56 -13.16
CA ASP A 192 -18.63 -11.18 -12.79
C ASP A 192 -18.57 -12.72 -12.87
N ALA A 193 -19.71 -13.38 -12.63
CA ALA A 193 -19.82 -14.84 -12.64
C ALA A 193 -19.60 -15.47 -14.03
N ASP A 194 -19.59 -14.67 -15.09
CA ASP A 194 -19.34 -15.09 -16.47
C ASP A 194 -17.93 -14.69 -16.94
N ASP A 195 -17.01 -14.38 -16.01
CA ASP A 195 -15.65 -13.91 -16.28
C ASP A 195 -15.57 -12.58 -17.06
N ARG A 196 -16.62 -11.75 -17.03
CA ARG A 196 -16.63 -10.45 -17.72
C ARG A 196 -16.18 -9.32 -16.79
N PRO A 197 -15.32 -8.40 -17.24
CA PRO A 197 -14.94 -7.21 -16.47
C PRO A 197 -16.14 -6.32 -16.14
N VAL A 198 -16.34 -6.02 -14.86
CA VAL A 198 -17.42 -5.13 -14.38
C VAL A 198 -16.90 -3.89 -13.66
N GLU A 199 -15.68 -3.92 -13.14
CA GLU A 199 -15.04 -2.76 -12.51
C GLU A 199 -13.52 -2.90 -12.47
N LEU A 200 -12.83 -1.76 -12.36
CA LEU A 200 -11.41 -1.64 -12.07
C LEU A 200 -11.25 -0.97 -10.71
N VAL A 201 -10.29 -1.41 -9.92
CA VAL A 201 -9.98 -0.83 -8.61
C VAL A 201 -8.48 -0.62 -8.48
N ALA A 202 -8.07 0.58 -8.06
CA ALA A 202 -6.74 0.85 -7.55
C ALA A 202 -6.82 0.83 -6.02
N ASP A 203 -6.03 -0.04 -5.40
CA ASP A 203 -6.01 -0.26 -3.95
C ASP A 203 -4.89 0.57 -3.33
N PHE A 204 -5.27 1.51 -2.46
CA PHE A 204 -4.32 2.34 -1.72
C PHE A 204 -3.94 1.75 -0.37
N GLN A 205 -4.34 0.49 -0.13
CA GLN A 205 -3.88 -0.36 0.97
C GLN A 205 -4.24 0.16 2.37
N VAL A 206 -5.13 1.15 2.46
CA VAL A 206 -5.57 1.75 3.73
C VAL A 206 -6.44 0.78 4.55
N LEU A 207 -7.21 -0.06 3.87
CA LEU A 207 -8.16 -0.98 4.49
C LEU A 207 -7.60 -2.40 4.69
N LEU A 208 -6.33 -2.64 4.33
CA LEU A 208 -5.67 -3.88 4.69
C LEU A 208 -5.57 -3.94 6.22
N ASP A 209 -6.07 -5.01 6.80
CA ASP A 209 -5.89 -5.23 8.24
C ASP A 209 -4.39 -5.29 8.53
N PRO A 210 -3.91 -4.55 9.55
CA PRO A 210 -2.55 -4.69 10.01
C PRO A 210 -2.35 -6.13 10.49
N VAL A 211 -1.78 -6.98 9.63
CA VAL A 211 -1.39 -8.32 10.04
C VAL A 211 -0.01 -8.21 10.63
N GLU A 212 0.13 -8.52 11.91
CA GLU A 212 1.45 -8.67 12.53
C GLU A 212 1.98 -10.07 12.18
N ALA A 213 2.90 -10.14 11.24
CA ALA A 213 3.70 -11.33 11.03
C ALA A 213 4.77 -11.37 12.13
N THR A 214 4.59 -12.26 13.12
CA THR A 214 5.51 -12.38 14.25
C THR A 214 6.28 -13.68 14.20
N GLY A 215 7.59 -13.59 14.02
CA GLY A 215 8.52 -14.69 14.26
C GLY A 215 9.03 -14.65 15.70
N THR A 216 9.04 -15.80 16.37
CA THR A 216 9.51 -15.92 17.76
C THR A 216 10.74 -16.81 17.83
N ILE A 217 11.78 -16.33 18.52
CA ILE A 217 12.98 -17.09 18.88
C ILE A 217 12.90 -17.40 20.37
N GLU A 218 12.65 -18.66 20.70
CA GLU A 218 12.67 -19.15 22.08
C GLU A 218 14.08 -19.51 22.48
N ASP A 219 14.48 -19.15 23.71
CA ASP A 219 15.83 -19.35 24.24
C ASP A 219 16.94 -18.89 23.28
N PRO A 220 16.97 -17.59 22.94
CA PRO A 220 17.83 -17.03 21.88
C PRO A 220 19.34 -17.18 22.15
N TYR A 221 19.75 -17.57 23.36
CA TYR A 221 21.15 -17.86 23.70
C TYR A 221 21.62 -19.23 23.20
N THR A 222 20.70 -20.15 22.96
CA THR A 222 21.02 -21.50 22.50
C THR A 222 21.06 -21.62 20.97
N GLU A 223 20.57 -20.60 20.27
CA GLU A 223 20.59 -20.56 18.81
C GLU A 223 22.03 -20.57 18.28
N PRO A 224 22.39 -21.51 17.40
CA PRO A 224 23.71 -21.54 16.78
C PRO A 224 23.87 -20.38 15.80
N PRO A 225 25.11 -19.89 15.57
CA PRO A 225 25.36 -18.93 14.50
C PRO A 225 24.87 -19.43 13.14
N GLY A 226 24.13 -18.59 12.41
CA GLY A 226 23.49 -18.97 11.15
C GLY A 226 22.09 -18.40 10.98
N ILE A 227 21.42 -18.80 9.89
CA ILE A 227 20.03 -18.40 9.62
C ILE A 227 19.10 -19.05 10.65
N VAL A 228 18.27 -18.24 11.28
CA VAL A 228 17.22 -18.68 12.19
C VAL A 228 15.94 -18.82 11.37
N SER A 229 15.38 -20.02 11.29
CA SER A 229 14.19 -20.24 10.46
C SER A 229 12.94 -19.69 11.13
N LEU A 230 12.32 -18.72 10.48
CA LEU A 230 11.08 -18.07 10.93
C LEU A 230 10.14 -17.99 9.72
N PRO A 231 9.42 -19.09 9.38
CA PRO A 231 8.71 -19.21 8.10
C PRO A 231 7.76 -18.04 7.80
N VAL A 232 7.04 -17.55 8.80
CA VAL A 232 6.12 -16.40 8.64
C VAL A 232 6.83 -15.11 8.21
N LEU A 233 8.09 -14.92 8.61
CA LEU A 233 8.92 -13.79 8.23
C LEU A 233 9.62 -14.03 6.89
N GLU A 234 10.06 -15.27 6.65
CA GLU A 234 10.65 -15.68 5.37
C GLU A 234 9.67 -15.49 4.21
N ASP A 235 8.39 -15.82 4.41
CA ASP A 235 7.32 -15.65 3.42
C ASP A 235 7.14 -14.20 2.98
N ILE A 236 7.43 -13.23 3.86
CA ILE A 236 7.38 -11.79 3.56
C ILE A 236 8.76 -11.19 3.25
N GLY A 237 9.79 -12.02 3.05
CA GLY A 237 11.13 -11.59 2.64
C GLY A 237 12.03 -11.05 3.76
N VAL A 238 11.67 -11.29 5.03
CA VAL A 238 12.49 -10.94 6.20
C VAL A 238 13.33 -12.14 6.60
N THR A 239 14.65 -11.94 6.67
CA THR A 239 15.59 -12.97 7.12
C THR A 239 16.13 -12.63 8.49
N VAL A 240 16.16 -13.59 9.41
CA VAL A 240 16.80 -13.43 10.72
C VAL A 240 18.01 -14.35 10.83
N ARG A 241 19.11 -13.81 11.34
CA ARG A 241 20.39 -14.52 11.49
C ARG A 241 20.97 -14.30 12.87
N ARG A 242 21.41 -15.39 13.51
CA ARG A 242 22.29 -15.34 14.67
C ARG A 242 23.72 -15.07 14.21
N ALA A 243 24.33 -14.03 14.76
CA ALA A 243 25.71 -13.64 14.43
C ALA A 243 26.77 -14.58 15.02
N HIS A 244 27.95 -14.60 14.42
CA HIS A 244 29.14 -15.23 15.00
C HIS A 244 29.70 -14.38 16.16
N ASP A 245 30.41 -15.02 17.08
CA ASP A 245 30.90 -14.37 18.32
C ASP A 245 31.92 -13.25 18.09
N ASP A 246 32.54 -13.20 16.91
CA ASP A 246 33.50 -12.17 16.49
C ASP A 246 32.88 -11.00 15.73
N GLU A 247 31.59 -11.07 15.41
CA GLU A 247 30.87 -9.99 14.74
C GLU A 247 30.47 -8.88 15.73
N THR A 248 30.49 -7.64 15.25
CA THR A 248 30.08 -6.46 16.03
C THR A 248 29.03 -5.65 15.28
N ALA A 249 28.11 -5.04 16.02
CA ALA A 249 27.12 -4.13 15.47
C ALA A 249 27.82 -2.86 14.95
N SER A 250 27.51 -2.45 13.74
CA SER A 250 28.25 -1.45 12.96
C SER A 250 28.34 -0.09 13.67
N LEU A 251 27.24 0.30 14.35
CA LEU A 251 27.10 1.61 14.96
C LEU A 251 27.54 1.65 16.42
N SER A 252 27.30 0.59 17.19
CA SER A 252 27.63 0.55 18.62
C SER A 252 29.00 -0.06 18.91
N GLY A 253 29.56 -0.86 17.99
CA GLY A 253 30.78 -1.63 18.19
C GLY A 253 30.65 -2.76 19.23
N LYS A 254 29.45 -3.00 19.75
CA LYS A 254 29.16 -4.08 20.70
C LYS A 254 29.08 -5.43 19.98
N PRO A 255 29.31 -6.56 20.67
CA PRO A 255 29.10 -7.89 20.09
C PRO A 255 27.69 -8.02 19.51
N LEU A 256 27.62 -8.44 18.26
CA LEU A 256 26.34 -8.62 17.56
C LEU A 256 25.69 -9.92 18.03
N TRP A 257 24.40 -9.86 18.35
CA TRP A 257 23.62 -11.04 18.71
C TRP A 257 22.83 -11.56 17.51
N PHE A 258 21.91 -10.75 16.99
CA PHE A 258 21.12 -11.07 15.82
C PHE A 258 21.16 -9.94 14.79
N GLU A 259 21.08 -10.33 13.52
CA GLU A 259 20.83 -9.43 12.39
C GLU A 259 19.50 -9.80 11.75
N ILE A 260 18.59 -8.83 11.63
CA ILE A 260 17.34 -8.95 10.90
C ILE A 260 17.51 -8.15 9.61
N ASP A 261 17.36 -8.81 8.47
CA ASP A 261 17.49 -8.21 7.14
C ASP A 261 16.12 -8.14 6.47
N ALA A 262 15.61 -6.92 6.33
CA ALA A 262 14.35 -6.60 5.66
C ALA A 262 14.57 -5.85 4.34
N ARG A 263 15.74 -6.00 3.69
CA ARG A 263 16.02 -5.34 2.41
C ARG A 263 15.03 -5.71 1.31
N GLN A 264 14.43 -6.90 1.37
CA GLN A 264 13.41 -7.30 0.40
C GLN A 264 12.10 -6.54 0.61
N ASN A 265 11.76 -6.17 1.85
CA ASN A 265 10.59 -5.37 2.19
C ASN A 265 10.62 -3.98 1.56
N ARG A 266 11.79 -3.43 1.21
CA ARG A 266 11.89 -2.13 0.51
C ARG A 266 11.03 -2.07 -0.76
N ARG A 267 10.77 -3.22 -1.39
CA ARG A 267 9.98 -3.31 -2.62
C ARG A 267 8.48 -3.43 -2.37
N ASP A 268 8.08 -3.59 -1.13
CA ASP A 268 6.69 -3.80 -0.74
C ASP A 268 6.27 -2.72 0.26
N PRO A 269 5.61 -1.64 -0.20
CA PRO A 269 5.18 -0.56 0.68
C PRO A 269 4.13 -0.99 1.73
N ARG A 270 3.58 -2.22 1.60
CA ARG A 270 2.66 -2.79 2.59
C ARG A 270 3.38 -3.23 3.86
N LEU A 271 4.68 -3.49 3.79
CA LEU A 271 5.45 -4.02 4.92
C LEU A 271 6.08 -2.87 5.72
N GLY A 272 5.68 -2.75 6.98
CA GLY A 272 6.36 -1.91 7.95
C GLY A 272 7.79 -2.38 8.20
N PHE A 273 8.59 -1.49 8.78
CA PHE A 273 9.92 -1.89 9.25
C PHE A 273 9.77 -2.85 10.43
N PRO A 274 10.56 -3.95 10.52
CA PRO A 274 10.40 -4.89 11.61
C PRO A 274 10.64 -4.22 12.96
N GLU A 275 9.84 -4.60 13.96
CA GLU A 275 10.07 -4.28 15.36
C GLU A 275 10.65 -5.51 16.06
N VAL A 276 11.63 -5.30 16.94
CA VAL A 276 12.25 -6.38 17.71
C VAL A 276 12.03 -6.15 19.19
N ARG A 277 11.42 -7.13 19.87
CA ARG A 277 11.05 -7.06 21.28
C ARG A 277 11.69 -8.23 22.04
N GLY A 278 12.28 -7.94 23.19
CA GLY A 278 12.82 -8.94 24.10
C GLY A 278 11.88 -9.18 25.28
N PHE A 279 11.78 -10.41 25.76
CA PHE A 279 10.93 -10.77 26.90
C PHE A 279 11.68 -11.64 27.91
N ALA A 280 11.43 -11.37 29.20
CA ALA A 280 11.86 -12.16 30.33
C ALA A 280 11.02 -13.46 30.48
N PRO A 281 11.42 -14.42 31.34
CA PRO A 281 10.67 -15.66 31.55
C PRO A 281 9.23 -15.47 32.02
N ASP A 282 8.94 -14.36 32.69
CA ASP A 282 7.60 -13.99 33.18
C ASP A 282 6.78 -13.22 32.13
N GLY A 283 7.31 -13.08 30.91
CA GLY A 283 6.68 -12.37 29.80
C GLY A 283 6.80 -10.85 29.89
N GLN A 284 7.51 -10.29 30.87
CA GLN A 284 7.73 -8.84 30.93
C GLN A 284 8.72 -8.40 29.82
N PRO A 285 8.48 -7.24 29.18
CA PRO A 285 9.40 -6.69 28.21
C PRO A 285 10.78 -6.39 28.82
N VAL A 286 11.83 -6.73 28.07
CA VAL A 286 13.23 -6.45 28.40
C VAL A 286 13.80 -5.53 27.32
N PRO A 287 14.46 -4.41 27.69
CA PRO A 287 15.07 -3.54 26.71
C PRO A 287 16.16 -4.27 25.93
N LEU A 288 16.16 -4.07 24.61
CA LEU A 288 17.21 -4.54 23.71
C LEU A 288 18.03 -3.35 23.24
N ASP A 289 19.34 -3.54 23.08
CA ASP A 289 20.18 -2.56 22.39
C ASP A 289 20.13 -2.84 20.89
N VAL A 290 19.32 -2.02 20.20
CA VAL A 290 18.99 -2.19 18.79
C VAL A 290 19.53 -1.01 17.99
N THR A 291 20.28 -1.32 16.92
CA THR A 291 20.76 -0.31 15.96
C THR A 291 20.23 -0.60 14.57
N ASN A 292 19.79 0.45 13.86
CA ASN A 292 19.26 0.35 12.49
C ASN A 292 20.28 0.89 11.49
N GLU A 293 20.63 0.10 10.47
CA GLU A 293 21.49 0.50 9.36
C GLU A 293 20.80 0.19 8.03
N GLY A 294 20.14 1.21 7.47
CA GLY A 294 19.29 1.02 6.29
C GLY A 294 18.11 0.11 6.60
N PHE A 295 18.05 -1.05 5.96
CA PHE A 295 16.99 -2.05 6.17
C PHE A 295 17.45 -3.25 7.02
N ARG A 296 18.50 -3.04 7.83
CA ARG A 296 19.01 -4.05 8.75
C ARG A 296 18.86 -3.58 10.18
N ILE A 297 18.40 -4.49 11.02
CA ILE A 297 18.29 -4.31 12.45
C ILE A 297 19.35 -5.20 13.09
N GLN A 298 20.22 -4.59 13.87
CA GLN A 298 21.26 -5.29 14.62
C GLN A 298 20.90 -5.24 16.10
N VAL A 299 20.72 -6.40 16.69
CA VAL A 299 20.48 -6.58 18.12
C VAL A 299 21.82 -6.91 18.76
N ALA A 300 22.32 -6.05 19.65
CA ALA A 300 23.55 -6.33 20.38
C ALA A 300 23.30 -7.32 21.52
N LEU A 301 24.35 -8.09 21.88
CA LEU A 301 24.29 -9.00 23.01
C LEU A 301 24.20 -8.20 24.32
N PRO A 302 23.26 -8.52 25.24
CA PRO A 302 23.18 -7.89 26.56
C PRO A 302 24.51 -7.93 27.32
N ALA A 303 24.85 -6.84 28.00
CA ALA A 303 26.08 -6.76 28.77
C ALA A 303 26.01 -7.65 30.03
N PRO A 304 27.16 -8.06 30.60
CA PRO A 304 27.17 -8.83 31.84
C PRO A 304 26.40 -8.13 32.97
N GLY A 305 25.39 -8.80 33.51
CA GLY A 305 24.53 -8.29 34.59
C GLY A 305 23.26 -7.57 34.12
N GLU A 306 23.07 -7.37 32.81
CA GLU A 306 21.80 -6.93 32.26
C GLU A 306 20.80 -8.09 32.20
N PRO A 307 19.48 -7.82 32.24
CA PRO A 307 18.47 -8.85 32.05
C PRO A 307 18.62 -9.51 30.68
N ILE A 308 18.67 -10.84 30.69
CA ILE A 308 18.76 -11.67 29.51
C ILE A 308 17.34 -12.03 29.06
N PRO A 309 16.91 -11.66 27.84
CA PRO A 309 15.62 -12.09 27.35
C PRO A 309 15.67 -13.60 27.05
N THR A 310 14.66 -14.32 27.51
CA THR A 310 14.46 -15.75 27.19
C THR A 310 13.67 -15.95 25.91
N ARG A 311 13.14 -14.86 25.35
CA ARG A 311 12.37 -14.88 24.10
C ARG A 311 12.59 -13.57 23.36
N ILE A 312 12.80 -13.65 22.05
CA ILE A 312 12.80 -12.51 21.14
C ILE A 312 11.65 -12.67 20.16
N GLU A 313 10.87 -11.61 19.98
CA GLU A 313 9.88 -11.52 18.91
C GLU A 313 10.38 -10.52 17.86
N VAL A 314 10.32 -10.93 16.60
CA VAL A 314 10.50 -10.06 15.44
C VAL A 314 9.13 -9.94 14.79
N ALA A 315 8.54 -8.76 14.91
CA ALA A 315 7.21 -8.46 14.41
C ALA A 315 7.31 -7.56 13.18
N VAL A 316 6.60 -7.89 12.12
CA VAL A 316 6.45 -7.04 10.94
C VAL A 316 4.98 -6.73 10.79
N ARG A 317 4.63 -5.46 10.86
CA ARG A 317 3.27 -5.03 10.53
C ARG A 317 3.11 -5.01 9.02
N VAL A 318 2.07 -5.66 8.53
CA VAL A 318 1.67 -5.68 7.12
C VAL A 318 0.37 -4.91 7.00
N GLY A 319 0.37 -3.75 6.34
CA GLY A 319 -0.71 -2.76 6.39
C GLY A 319 -0.25 -1.54 7.20
N PHE A 320 -0.44 -0.36 6.61
CA PHE A 320 0.27 0.88 6.96
C PHE A 320 -0.14 1.46 8.34
N GLU A 321 0.83 2.01 9.07
CA GLU A 321 0.62 2.91 10.22
C GLU A 321 0.40 4.35 9.69
N PRO A 322 -0.70 5.03 10.02
CA PRO A 322 -0.74 6.48 9.92
C PRO A 322 0.27 7.05 10.94
N MET A 323 1.19 7.91 10.50
CA MET A 323 2.00 8.73 11.41
C MET A 323 1.15 9.80 12.10
#